data_AF-A0A9P1G4U4-F1
#
_entry.id   AF-A0A9P1G4U4-F1
#
_cell.length_a   1.000
_cell.length_b   1.000
_cell.length_c   1.000
_cell.angle_alpha   90.00
_cell.angle_beta   90.00
_cell.angle_gamma   90.00
#
_symmetry.space_group_name_H-M   'P 1'
#
loop_
_entity.id
_entity.type
_entity.pdbx_description
1 polymer ?
#
loop_
_entity_poly.entity_id
_entity_poly.type
_entity_poly.pdbx_seq_one_letter_code
_entity_poly.pdbx_strand_id
1 'polypeptide(L)'
;MGTAGIDGDLGWDQYRNRRHQNEGSRIDYVMVDRAFFQAHASPGGGLASSGRLQPNSAAAALDAATFGGISQPAPFNGGMPELEEDEYFAQFRADKEGPSTGIVYTPQQLSDHVAVSLLLRQGSNVG
;
A
#
# COMPACT_ATOMS: atom_id res chain seq x y z
N MET A 1 -20.09 -13.72 1.73
CA MET A 1 -18.80 -13.09 2.08
C MET A 1 -18.51 -12.06 1.01
N GLY A 2 -18.73 -10.78 1.29
CA GLY A 2 -18.39 -9.73 0.34
C GLY A 2 -16.87 -9.54 0.32
N THR A 3 -16.24 -9.78 -0.81
CA THR A 3 -14.93 -9.20 -1.09
C THR A 3 -15.14 -7.70 -1.15
N ALA A 4 -14.69 -6.98 -0.12
CA ALA A 4 -14.50 -5.54 -0.24
C ALA A 4 -13.38 -5.34 -1.29
N GLY A 5 -13.79 -5.27 -2.55
CA GLY A 5 -12.95 -4.94 -3.68
C GLY A 5 -12.45 -3.52 -3.49
N ILE A 6 -11.22 -3.42 -3.01
CA ILE A 6 -10.38 -2.25 -3.17
C ILE A 6 -9.28 -2.78 -4.08
N ASP A 7 -9.34 -2.44 -5.36
CA ASP A 7 -8.38 -2.89 -6.36
C ASP A 7 -7.08 -2.07 -6.21
N GLY A 8 -6.41 -2.27 -5.07
CA GLY A 8 -5.01 -1.92 -4.89
C GLY A 8 -4.18 -3.08 -5.42
N ASP A 9 -3.45 -2.85 -6.50
CA ASP A 9 -2.51 -3.83 -7.02
C ASP A 9 -1.30 -3.93 -6.10
N LEU A 10 -0.74 -5.14 -6.01
CA LEU A 10 0.38 -5.44 -5.11
C LEU A 10 1.68 -5.75 -5.85
N GLY A 11 1.60 -5.99 -7.16
CA GLY A 11 2.73 -6.09 -8.07
C GLY A 11 2.38 -5.51 -9.43
N TRP A 12 3.37 -4.87 -10.07
CA TRP A 12 3.22 -4.24 -11.38
C TRP A 12 4.32 -4.66 -12.35
N ASP A 13 3.97 -4.69 -13.64
CA ASP A 13 4.93 -4.83 -14.72
C ASP A 13 5.77 -3.54 -14.87
N GLN A 14 6.99 -3.57 -14.32
CA GLN A 14 7.94 -2.45 -14.35
C GLN A 14 8.34 -2.03 -15.77
N TYR A 15 8.48 -2.99 -16.70
CA TYR A 15 8.87 -2.70 -18.09
C TYR A 15 7.82 -1.87 -18.84
N ARG A 16 6.60 -1.80 -18.32
CA ARG A 16 5.48 -1.05 -18.89
C ARG A 16 5.03 0.11 -18.01
N ASN A 17 5.75 0.43 -16.93
CA ASN A 17 5.41 1.49 -15.98
C ASN A 17 3.97 1.40 -15.44
N ARG A 18 3.42 0.17 -15.31
CA ARG A 18 1.98 -0.02 -15.02
C ARG A 18 1.57 0.45 -13.63
N ARG A 19 2.52 0.60 -12.71
CA ARG A 19 2.31 1.21 -11.39
C ARG A 19 1.70 2.61 -11.47
N HIS A 20 2.14 3.42 -12.44
CA HIS A 20 1.67 4.80 -12.65
C HIS A 20 0.28 4.87 -13.29
N GLN A 21 -0.30 3.72 -13.62
CA GLN A 21 -1.68 3.55 -14.05
C GLN A 21 -2.48 2.75 -12.99
N ASN A 22 -1.82 2.29 -11.92
CA ASN A 22 -2.33 1.32 -10.95
C ASN A 22 -3.00 0.13 -11.66
N GLU A 23 -2.24 -0.50 -12.58
CA GLU A 23 -2.66 -1.67 -13.36
C GLU A 23 -1.73 -2.87 -13.11
N GLY A 24 -2.14 -3.79 -12.28
CA GLY A 24 -1.27 -4.85 -11.79
C GLY A 24 -2.05 -6.07 -11.36
N SER A 25 -1.53 -6.74 -10.33
CA SER A 25 -2.21 -7.89 -9.75
C SER A 25 -2.01 -7.92 -8.24
N ARG A 26 -3.03 -8.42 -7.54
CA ARG A 26 -2.98 -8.62 -6.10
C ARG A 26 -2.40 -10.00 -5.78
N ILE A 27 -1.14 -10.03 -5.38
CA ILE A 27 -0.38 -11.28 -5.16
C ILE A 27 0.09 -11.50 -3.72
N ASP A 28 0.09 -10.46 -2.87
CA ASP A 28 0.52 -10.54 -1.47
C ASP A 28 -0.67 -10.53 -0.49
N TYR A 29 -0.68 -11.46 0.47
CA TYR A 29 -1.79 -11.65 1.42
C TYR A 29 -1.28 -12.05 2.81
N VAL A 30 -1.93 -11.53 3.85
CA VAL A 30 -1.84 -12.08 5.21
C VAL A 30 -3.03 -13.00 5.43
N MET A 31 -2.76 -14.30 5.62
CA MET A 31 -3.80 -15.29 5.92
C MET A 31 -3.81 -15.61 7.42
N VAL A 32 -4.97 -15.50 8.04
CA VAL A 32 -5.22 -15.87 9.44
C VAL A 32 -6.57 -16.57 9.53
N ASP A 33 -6.77 -17.39 10.55
CA ASP A 33 -8.08 -18.01 10.77
C ASP A 33 -9.12 -16.97 11.21
N ARG A 34 -10.39 -17.30 10.99
CA ARG A 34 -11.52 -16.41 11.28
C ARG A 34 -11.60 -16.02 12.74
N ALA A 35 -11.39 -16.96 13.66
CA ALA A 35 -11.56 -16.71 15.08
C ALA A 35 -10.45 -15.77 15.58
N PHE A 36 -9.21 -16.02 15.16
CA PHE A 36 -8.07 -15.15 15.45
C PHE A 36 -8.28 -13.74 14.88
N PHE A 37 -8.69 -13.62 13.62
CA PHE A 37 -8.96 -12.33 13.00
C PHE A 37 -10.00 -11.53 13.78
N GLN A 38 -11.11 -12.15 14.15
CA GLN A 38 -12.18 -11.50 14.89
C GLN A 38 -11.76 -11.08 16.30
N ALA A 39 -10.89 -11.86 16.95
CA ALA A 39 -10.43 -11.59 18.30
C ALA A 39 -9.32 -10.53 18.38
N HIS A 40 -8.43 -10.50 17.38
CA HIS A 40 -7.16 -9.76 17.50
C HIS A 40 -6.95 -8.69 16.42
N ALA A 41 -7.57 -8.81 15.24
CA ALA A 41 -7.39 -7.80 14.19
C ALA A 41 -8.06 -6.48 14.60
N SER A 42 -7.46 -5.37 14.19
CA SER A 42 -8.02 -4.05 14.47
C SER A 42 -7.87 -3.14 13.28
N PRO A 43 -8.86 -2.27 13.01
CA PRO A 43 -8.72 -1.29 11.96
C PRO A 43 -7.56 -0.34 12.29
N GLY A 44 -6.63 -0.20 11.36
CA GLY A 44 -5.61 0.84 11.35
C GLY A 44 -6.00 1.99 10.42
N GLY A 45 -5.03 2.87 10.14
CA GLY A 45 -5.17 3.87 9.08
C GLY A 45 -5.45 3.23 7.70
N GLY A 46 -6.17 3.96 6.85
CA GLY A 46 -6.50 3.54 5.48
C GLY A 46 -5.29 3.60 4.54
N LEU A 47 -5.55 3.56 3.23
CA LEU A 47 -4.51 3.79 2.22
C LEU A 47 -3.88 5.18 2.43
N ALA A 48 -2.54 5.23 2.43
CA ALA A 48 -1.75 6.45 2.56
C ALA A 48 -1.84 7.31 1.30
N SER A 49 -3.02 7.90 1.08
CA SER A 49 -3.31 8.83 0.00
C SER A 49 -3.32 10.27 0.50
N SER A 50 -3.14 11.25 -0.39
CA SER A 50 -3.33 12.66 -0.10
C SER A 50 -4.78 12.83 0.40
N GLY A 51 -4.92 13.12 1.71
CA GLY A 51 -6.10 12.84 2.57
C GLY A 51 -7.47 13.47 2.23
N ARG A 52 -7.77 13.67 0.94
CA ARG A 52 -9.05 14.11 0.39
C ARG A 52 -9.76 13.00 -0.40
N LEU A 53 -9.12 11.86 -0.63
CA LEU A 53 -9.67 10.78 -1.44
C LEU A 53 -10.42 9.75 -0.60
N GLN A 54 -11.47 9.16 -1.20
CA GLN A 54 -12.19 8.06 -0.56
C GLN A 54 -11.26 6.84 -0.48
N PRO A 55 -11.01 6.26 0.71
CA PRO A 55 -9.98 5.23 0.90
C PRO A 55 -10.14 3.99 0.01
N ASN A 56 -11.37 3.69 -0.44
CA ASN A 56 -11.68 2.51 -1.23
C ASN A 56 -11.87 2.82 -2.73
N SER A 57 -11.30 3.92 -3.21
CA SER A 57 -11.43 4.34 -4.61
C SER A 57 -10.17 4.04 -5.43
N ALA A 58 -10.33 3.81 -6.73
CA ALA A 58 -9.20 3.68 -7.66
C ALA A 58 -8.30 4.93 -7.64
N ALA A 59 -8.88 6.12 -7.41
CA ALA A 59 -8.12 7.35 -7.26
C ALA A 59 -7.22 7.32 -6.02
N ALA A 60 -7.71 6.85 -4.87
CA ALA A 60 -6.89 6.70 -3.66
C ALA A 60 -5.79 5.65 -3.84
N ALA A 61 -6.08 4.56 -4.56
CA ALA A 61 -5.09 3.53 -4.87
C ALA A 61 -3.97 4.06 -5.78
N LEU A 62 -4.32 4.80 -6.85
CA LEU A 62 -3.34 5.43 -7.73
C LEU A 62 -2.52 6.51 -7.02
N ASP A 63 -3.17 7.35 -6.21
CA ASP A 63 -2.49 8.36 -5.41
C ASP A 63 -1.50 7.72 -4.44
N ALA A 64 -1.90 6.67 -3.73
CA ALA A 64 -0.98 5.93 -2.85
C ALA A 64 0.15 5.24 -3.63
N ALA A 65 -0.15 4.62 -4.79
CA ALA A 65 0.84 3.94 -5.64
C ALA A 65 1.93 4.88 -6.16
N THR A 66 1.59 6.14 -6.36
CA THR A 66 2.50 7.18 -6.90
C THR A 66 2.99 8.15 -5.82
N PHE A 67 2.65 7.92 -4.55
CA PHE A 67 2.92 8.83 -3.44
C PHE A 67 2.41 10.27 -3.67
N GLY A 68 1.23 10.40 -4.26
CA GLY A 68 0.65 11.69 -4.66
C GLY A 68 1.38 12.33 -5.84
N GLY A 69 1.91 11.50 -6.75
CA GLY A 69 2.67 11.94 -7.93
C GLY A 69 4.13 12.29 -7.65
N ILE A 70 4.69 11.94 -6.50
CA ILE A 70 6.13 12.09 -6.24
C ILE A 70 6.91 11.03 -7.01
N SER A 71 6.42 9.79 -7.02
CA SER A 71 6.99 8.74 -7.84
C SER A 71 6.68 9.00 -9.31
N GLN A 72 7.72 8.98 -10.15
CA GLN A 72 7.60 9.25 -11.58
C GLN A 72 7.94 7.98 -12.41
N PRO A 73 7.33 7.81 -13.59
CA PRO A 73 7.60 6.67 -14.46
C PRO A 73 9.07 6.67 -14.92
N ALA A 74 9.67 5.48 -14.96
CA ALA A 74 11.02 5.33 -15.49
C ALA A 74 11.02 5.63 -17.01
N PRO A 75 12.03 6.35 -17.52
CA PRO A 75 12.11 6.64 -18.95
C PRO A 75 12.44 5.36 -19.75
N PHE A 76 11.76 5.15 -20.88
CA PHE A 76 11.95 3.94 -21.72
C PHE A 76 13.32 3.87 -22.44
N ASN A 77 14.09 4.95 -22.40
CA ASN A 77 15.42 5.05 -23.03
C ASN A 77 16.57 5.01 -22.00
N GLY A 78 16.30 4.63 -20.74
CA GLY A 78 17.30 4.59 -19.67
C GLY A 78 16.97 3.58 -18.58
N GLY A 79 17.80 3.58 -17.52
CA GLY A 79 17.52 2.82 -16.29
C GLY A 79 16.56 3.57 -15.37
N MET A 80 16.22 2.95 -14.22
CA MET A 80 15.45 3.65 -13.19
C MET A 80 16.24 4.85 -12.65
N PRO A 81 15.59 6.00 -12.44
CA PRO A 81 16.22 7.16 -11.81
C PRO A 81 16.66 6.83 -10.38
N GLU A 82 17.64 7.58 -9.87
CA GLU A 82 18.04 7.52 -8.47
C GLU A 82 16.84 7.88 -7.57
N LEU A 83 16.78 7.24 -6.39
CA LEU A 83 15.71 7.47 -5.44
C LEU A 83 15.98 8.76 -4.66
N GLU A 84 15.09 9.73 -4.79
CA GLU A 84 15.15 10.97 -4.02
C GLU A 84 14.71 10.75 -2.56
N GLU A 85 15.22 11.59 -1.66
CA GLU A 85 14.98 11.46 -0.22
C GLU A 85 13.49 11.59 0.15
N ASP A 86 12.76 12.49 -0.51
CA ASP A 86 11.33 12.70 -0.27
C ASP A 86 10.45 11.54 -0.75
N GLU A 87 10.82 10.91 -1.88
CA GLU A 87 10.23 9.65 -2.36
C GLU A 87 10.54 8.50 -1.40
N TYR A 88 11.78 8.40 -0.92
CA TYR A 88 12.16 7.40 0.09
C TYR A 88 11.31 7.52 1.36
N PHE A 89 11.14 8.72 1.91
CA PHE A 89 10.35 8.91 3.13
C PHE A 89 8.83 8.87 2.89
N ALA A 90 8.37 8.95 1.65
CA ALA A 90 6.93 8.92 1.35
C ALA A 90 6.26 7.60 1.77
N GLN A 91 6.97 6.48 1.73
CA GLN A 91 6.46 5.17 2.18
C GLN A 91 6.12 5.12 3.66
N PHE A 92 6.73 5.99 4.46
CA PHE A 92 6.49 6.02 5.90
C PHE A 92 5.30 6.89 6.27
N ARG A 93 4.75 7.74 5.38
CA ARG A 93 3.71 8.75 5.69
C ARG A 93 2.47 8.24 6.42
N ALA A 94 2.16 6.94 6.32
CA ALA A 94 1.12 6.31 7.13
C ALA A 94 1.38 6.51 8.65
N ASP A 95 2.64 6.61 9.07
CA ASP A 95 3.08 6.85 10.44
C ASP A 95 2.50 8.11 11.09
N LYS A 96 2.21 9.15 10.30
CA LYS A 96 1.59 10.40 10.78
C LYS A 96 0.16 10.23 11.26
N GLU A 97 -0.54 9.20 10.77
CA GLU A 97 -1.94 8.89 11.14
C GLU A 97 -2.04 7.66 12.06
N GLY A 98 -0.92 7.00 12.34
CA GLY A 98 -0.82 5.81 13.17
C GLY A 98 -0.63 4.52 12.36
N PRO A 99 -0.53 3.35 13.02
CA PRO A 99 -0.30 2.08 12.32
C PRO A 99 -1.43 1.79 11.31
N SER A 100 -1.06 1.46 10.08
CA SER A 100 -2.00 1.13 9.00
C SER A 100 -2.33 -0.36 8.96
N THR A 101 -3.56 -0.66 8.57
CA THR A 101 -3.96 -1.99 8.08
C THR A 101 -4.17 -1.93 6.58
N GLY A 102 -3.48 -2.77 5.83
CA GLY A 102 -3.68 -2.85 4.39
C GLY A 102 -2.36 -2.81 3.62
N ILE A 103 -2.25 -1.92 2.65
CA ILE A 103 -1.16 -1.89 1.67
C ILE A 103 -0.15 -0.81 2.08
N VAL A 104 1.13 -1.16 2.09
CA VAL A 104 2.26 -0.25 2.30
C VAL A 104 3.03 -0.14 1.00
N TYR A 105 2.85 0.99 0.32
CA TYR A 105 3.56 1.27 -0.92
C TYR A 105 5.02 1.63 -0.65
N THR A 106 5.93 1.00 -1.39
CA THR A 106 7.38 1.23 -1.38
C THR A 106 7.79 1.88 -2.70
N PRO A 107 8.82 2.73 -2.77
CA PRO A 107 9.30 3.27 -4.04
C PRO A 107 9.67 2.16 -5.04
N GLN A 108 9.40 2.41 -6.34
CA GLN A 108 9.60 1.42 -7.41
C GLN A 108 11.07 0.96 -7.54
N GLN A 109 12.01 1.84 -7.14
CA GLN A 109 13.44 1.59 -7.11
C GLN A 109 13.83 0.56 -6.04
N LEU A 110 13.01 0.38 -5.00
CA LEU A 110 13.27 -0.55 -3.89
C LEU A 110 12.55 -1.88 -4.08
N SER A 111 11.38 -1.89 -4.73
CA SER A 111 10.64 -3.11 -5.03
C SER A 111 9.59 -2.90 -6.12
N ASP A 112 9.37 -3.94 -6.92
CA ASP A 112 8.24 -4.11 -7.83
C ASP A 112 6.97 -4.65 -7.15
N HIS A 113 7.10 -5.09 -5.90
CA HIS A 113 6.01 -5.49 -5.01
C HIS A 113 5.76 -4.44 -3.93
N VAL A 114 4.60 -4.53 -3.27
CA VAL A 114 4.29 -3.75 -2.08
C VAL A 114 3.90 -4.64 -0.92
N ALA A 115 4.21 -4.17 0.30
CA ALA A 115 3.95 -4.93 1.50
C ALA A 115 2.48 -4.86 1.90
N VAL A 116 2.01 -5.91 2.57
CA VAL A 116 0.70 -5.93 3.23
C VAL A 116 0.87 -6.03 4.75
N SER A 117 0.07 -5.28 5.50
CA SER A 117 0.12 -5.21 6.96
C SER A 117 -1.21 -5.63 7.60
N LEU A 118 -1.11 -6.26 8.76
CA LEU A 118 -2.23 -6.57 9.65
C LEU A 118 -1.91 -6.02 11.04
N LEU A 119 -2.77 -5.15 11.56
CA LEU A 119 -2.65 -4.60 12.90
C LEU A 119 -3.35 -5.52 13.89
N LEU A 120 -2.59 -5.96 14.89
CA LEU A 120 -3.06 -6.85 15.95
C LEU A 120 -3.11 -6.08 17.26
N ARG A 121 -4.22 -6.21 17.99
CA ARG A 121 -4.32 -5.76 19.38
C ARG A 121 -3.84 -6.87 20.30
N GLN A 122 -3.06 -6.48 21.29
CA GLN A 122 -2.75 -7.35 22.41
C GLN A 122 -4.04 -7.66 23.17
N GLY A 123 -4.34 -8.94 23.40
CA GLY A 123 -5.44 -9.32 24.26
C GLY A 123 -5.22 -8.78 25.66
N SER A 124 -6.23 -8.15 26.26
CA SER A 124 -6.20 -7.82 27.69
C SER A 124 -6.09 -9.13 28.46
N ASN A 125 -5.00 -9.31 29.22
CA ASN A 125 -4.93 -10.35 30.24
C ASN A 125 -6.10 -10.10 31.20
N VAL A 126 -7.14 -10.93 31.10
CA VAL A 126 -8.12 -11.05 32.18
C VAL A 126 -7.38 -11.81 33.27
N GLY A 127 -6.90 -11.06 34.26
CA GLY A 127 -6.40 -11.62 35.52
C GLY A 127 -7.54 -12.20 36.35
#